data_AF-A0A6A0H3S9-F1
#
_entry.id   AF-A0A6A0H3S9-F1
#
_cell.length_a   1.000
_cell.length_b   1.000
_cell.length_c   1.000
_cell.angle_alpha   90.00
_cell.angle_beta   90.00
_cell.angle_gamma   90.00
#
_symmetry.space_group_name_H-M   'P 1'
#
loop_
_entity.id
_entity.type
_entity.pdbx_description
1 polymer ?
#
loop_
_entity_poly.entity_id
_entity_poly.type
_entity_poly.pdbx_seq_one_letter_code
_entity_poly.pdbx_strand_id
1 'polypeptide(L)'
;MLSRIWLTYRRLFPSLGDPSDMTSDRGWGCMLRCGQMLLAEALVRLNLGRSWRWTTECSDENYLRIVRLFEDQPSAPYSLHVMTSLGQATGKNIGEWYGPNTVAHLIRRLRANEEWSSFAVSVPINNVMIVDQTRALSKKSDGSWKPLLLLLPLRLGVDTLNDIYIETLKRFFHVPQGLGILGGAPSKALFLIGYVGQDVLYLDPHTTQDSVSVGRKETSEEQQADLTYHCRCTPRMPFIRLDPSIAMVP
;
A
#
# COMPACT_ATOMS: atom_id res chain seq x y z
N MET A 1 12.98 11.46 3.33
CA MET A 1 11.99 10.44 2.92
C MET A 1 10.70 11.10 2.44
N LEU A 2 10.80 12.17 1.63
CA LEU A 2 9.61 12.88 1.14
C LEU A 2 8.96 12.20 -0.06
N SER A 3 9.65 11.29 -0.76
CA SER A 3 9.23 10.84 -2.09
C SER A 3 8.27 9.66 -2.12
N ARG A 4 7.99 9.03 -0.98
CA ARG A 4 7.04 7.92 -0.93
C ARG A 4 5.63 8.50 -0.88
N ILE A 5 4.77 8.05 -1.78
CA ILE A 5 3.35 8.43 -1.78
C ILE A 5 2.73 7.97 -0.45
N TRP A 6 2.22 8.93 0.28
CA TRP A 6 1.60 8.80 1.59
C TRP A 6 0.09 8.93 1.43
N LEU A 7 -0.63 7.87 1.81
CA LEU A 7 -2.08 7.80 1.73
C LEU A 7 -2.63 7.69 3.14
N THR A 8 -3.50 8.63 3.48
CA THR A 8 -4.07 8.77 4.82
C THR A 8 -5.57 8.63 4.75
N TYR A 9 -6.24 8.65 5.91
CA TYR A 9 -7.68 8.87 5.94
C TYR A 9 -8.07 10.11 5.15
N ARG A 10 -9.18 10.01 4.44
CA ARG A 10 -9.80 11.09 3.69
C ARG A 10 -11.25 11.27 4.11
N ARG A 11 -11.81 12.42 3.78
CA ARG A 11 -13.23 12.75 3.94
C ARG A 11 -13.71 13.59 2.77
N LEU A 12 -15.02 13.75 2.63
CA LEU A 12 -15.64 14.50 1.53
C LEU A 12 -15.39 13.87 0.15
N PHE A 13 -15.02 12.59 0.11
CA PHE A 13 -15.05 11.82 -1.15
C PHE A 13 -16.49 11.40 -1.47
N PRO A 14 -16.83 11.08 -2.74
CA PRO A 14 -18.15 10.56 -3.10
C PRO A 14 -18.52 9.34 -2.25
N SER A 15 -19.81 9.15 -1.97
CA SER A 15 -20.27 7.99 -1.19
C SER A 15 -19.68 6.67 -1.70
N LEU A 16 -19.29 5.77 -0.78
CA LEU A 16 -18.77 4.43 -1.11
C LEU A 16 -19.81 3.51 -1.76
N GLY A 17 -21.07 3.96 -1.83
CA GLY A 17 -22.17 3.30 -2.53
C GLY A 17 -22.97 2.36 -1.63
N ASP A 18 -24.10 1.89 -2.15
CA ASP A 18 -25.06 1.03 -1.44
C ASP A 18 -24.36 -0.20 -0.81
N PRO A 19 -24.51 -0.44 0.52
CA PRO A 19 -25.47 0.18 1.46
C PRO A 19 -24.92 1.30 2.33
N SER A 20 -23.76 1.86 1.99
CA SER A 20 -23.04 2.82 2.83
C SER A 20 -23.06 4.23 2.24
N ASP A 21 -23.57 5.20 3.01
CA ASP A 21 -23.44 6.63 2.69
C ASP A 21 -22.12 7.24 3.21
N MET A 22 -21.13 6.40 3.52
CA MET A 22 -19.87 6.86 4.10
C MET A 22 -19.06 7.66 3.09
N THR A 23 -18.71 8.87 3.49
CA THR A 23 -17.86 9.81 2.74
C THR A 23 -16.52 10.05 3.45
N SER A 24 -16.16 9.17 4.39
CA SER A 24 -14.87 9.17 5.09
C SER A 24 -14.47 7.77 5.54
N ASP A 25 -13.17 7.47 5.46
CA ASP A 25 -12.60 6.21 5.92
C ASP A 25 -11.95 6.27 7.31
N ARG A 26 -12.09 7.40 7.99
CA ARG A 26 -11.55 7.62 9.34
C ARG A 26 -12.05 6.54 10.30
N GLY A 27 -11.11 5.89 10.97
CA GLY A 27 -11.37 4.92 12.04
C GLY A 27 -11.40 3.45 11.58
N TRP A 28 -11.43 3.18 10.27
CA TRP A 28 -11.52 1.81 9.75
C TRP A 28 -10.64 1.55 8.52
N GLY A 29 -10.39 2.54 7.66
CA GLY A 29 -9.68 2.37 6.39
C GLY A 29 -8.16 2.16 6.48
N CYS A 30 -7.55 2.16 7.67
CA CYS A 30 -6.08 2.29 7.82
C CYS A 30 -5.30 1.21 7.06
N MET A 31 -5.75 -0.05 7.10
CA MET A 31 -5.05 -1.13 6.40
C MET A 31 -5.25 -1.04 4.87
N LEU A 32 -6.40 -0.54 4.40
CA LEU A 32 -6.60 -0.28 2.98
C LEU A 32 -5.62 0.81 2.51
N ARG A 33 -5.48 1.90 3.28
CA ARG A 33 -4.48 2.95 3.01
C ARG A 33 -3.04 2.43 3.00
N CYS A 34 -2.68 1.55 3.94
CA CYS A 34 -1.37 0.89 3.93
C CYS A 34 -1.17 0.03 2.68
N GLY A 35 -2.20 -0.72 2.26
CA GLY A 35 -2.20 -1.47 1.01
C GLY A 35 -2.03 -0.57 -0.22
N GLN A 36 -2.69 0.57 -0.26
CA GLN A 36 -2.52 1.55 -1.33
C GLN A 36 -1.09 2.12 -1.33
N MET A 37 -0.50 2.47 -0.18
CA MET A 37 0.88 2.97 -0.10
C MET A 37 1.90 1.95 -0.61
N LEU A 38 1.71 0.67 -0.27
CA LEU A 38 2.53 -0.42 -0.78
C LEU A 38 2.41 -0.56 -2.30
N LEU A 39 1.19 -0.50 -2.83
CA LEU A 39 0.96 -0.60 -4.27
C LEU A 39 1.52 0.63 -5.01
N ALA A 40 1.37 1.83 -4.44
CA ALA A 40 1.95 3.06 -4.97
C ALA A 40 3.48 2.98 -5.03
N GLU A 41 4.13 2.46 -3.98
CA GLU A 41 5.58 2.19 -4.00
C GLU A 41 5.96 1.20 -5.11
N ALA A 42 5.18 0.13 -5.31
CA ALA A 42 5.43 -0.84 -6.37
C ALA A 42 5.38 -0.17 -7.76
N LEU A 43 4.36 0.67 -7.99
CA LEU A 43 4.17 1.39 -9.25
C LEU A 43 5.23 2.46 -9.48
N VAL A 44 5.65 3.18 -8.43
CA VAL A 44 6.78 4.12 -8.51
C VAL A 44 8.05 3.38 -8.90
N ARG A 45 8.36 2.24 -8.27
CA ARG A 45 9.56 1.46 -8.65
C ARG A 45 9.48 0.91 -10.05
N LEU A 46 8.30 0.48 -10.48
CA LEU A 46 8.09 -0.10 -11.81
C LEU A 46 8.23 0.95 -12.92
N ASN A 47 7.65 2.14 -12.74
CA ASN A 47 7.53 3.14 -13.81
C ASN A 47 8.55 4.28 -13.72
N LEU A 48 9.04 4.61 -12.52
CA LEU A 48 9.96 5.73 -12.28
C LEU A 48 11.34 5.26 -11.76
N GLY A 49 11.40 4.05 -11.20
CA GLY A 49 12.61 3.46 -10.64
C GLY A 49 12.88 3.82 -9.18
N ARG A 50 13.64 2.97 -8.47
CA ARG A 50 13.94 3.13 -7.03
C ARG A 50 14.75 4.39 -6.70
N SER A 51 15.53 4.91 -7.64
CA SER A 51 16.32 6.13 -7.49
C SER A 51 15.50 7.41 -7.64
N TRP A 52 14.28 7.34 -8.17
CA TRP A 52 13.42 8.50 -8.36
C TRP A 52 13.12 9.21 -7.03
N ARG A 53 13.05 10.55 -7.08
CA ARG A 53 12.77 11.40 -5.93
C ARG A 53 11.77 12.48 -6.34
N TRP A 54 10.71 12.60 -5.55
CA TRP A 54 9.76 13.70 -5.64
C TRP A 54 10.35 15.02 -5.12
N THR A 55 9.99 16.12 -5.78
CA THR A 55 10.13 17.50 -5.30
C THR A 55 8.80 18.23 -5.49
N THR A 56 8.64 19.38 -4.85
CA THR A 56 7.41 20.20 -4.94
C THR A 56 7.08 20.63 -6.38
N GLU A 57 8.11 20.80 -7.20
CA GLU A 57 8.03 21.19 -8.61
C GLU A 57 7.82 19.99 -9.55
N CYS A 58 7.81 18.76 -9.03
CA CYS A 58 7.64 17.57 -9.85
C CYS A 58 6.29 17.59 -10.57
N SER A 59 6.33 17.56 -11.90
CA SER A 59 5.20 17.50 -12.81
C SER A 59 5.32 16.32 -13.80
N ASP A 60 6.09 15.29 -13.43
CA ASP A 60 6.23 14.07 -14.23
C ASP A 60 4.85 13.41 -14.42
N GLU A 61 4.44 13.21 -15.68
CA GLU A 61 3.13 12.66 -16.00
C GLU A 61 2.95 11.21 -15.54
N ASN A 62 4.00 10.39 -15.54
CA ASN A 62 3.92 9.02 -15.00
C ASN A 62 3.73 9.08 -13.48
N TYR A 63 4.41 10.00 -12.79
CA TYR A 63 4.19 10.23 -11.37
C TYR A 63 2.75 10.69 -11.08
N LEU A 64 2.27 11.74 -11.75
CA LEU A 64 0.92 12.26 -11.56
C LEU A 64 -0.13 11.21 -11.90
N ARG A 65 0.12 10.39 -12.92
CA ARG A 65 -0.75 9.26 -13.27
C ARG A 65 -0.81 8.27 -12.11
N ILE A 66 0.32 7.89 -11.52
CA ILE A 66 0.34 6.97 -10.37
C ILE A 66 -0.52 7.52 -9.22
N VAL A 67 -0.35 8.80 -8.85
CA VAL A 67 -1.15 9.42 -7.77
C VAL A 67 -2.65 9.37 -8.09
N ARG A 68 -3.03 9.72 -9.33
CA ARG A 68 -4.42 9.68 -9.81
C ARG A 68 -5.05 8.29 -9.70
N LEU A 69 -4.28 7.20 -9.75
CA LEU A 69 -4.82 5.83 -9.58
C LEU A 69 -5.35 5.58 -8.16
N PHE A 70 -4.93 6.38 -7.16
CA PHE A 70 -5.29 6.23 -5.75
C PHE A 70 -6.18 7.34 -5.21
N GLU A 71 -6.57 8.32 -6.04
CA GLU A 71 -7.54 9.34 -5.64
C GLU A 71 -8.84 8.70 -5.16
N ASP A 72 -9.52 9.32 -4.21
CA ASP A 72 -10.76 8.80 -3.61
C ASP A 72 -11.97 9.05 -4.53
N GLN A 73 -11.87 8.54 -5.75
CA GLN A 73 -12.89 8.62 -6.79
C GLN A 73 -13.29 7.22 -7.24
N PRO A 74 -14.59 6.96 -7.51
CA PRO A 74 -15.05 5.69 -8.04
C PRO A 74 -14.37 5.27 -9.36
N SER A 75 -13.90 6.24 -10.15
CA SER A 75 -13.20 6.02 -11.42
C SER A 75 -11.74 5.59 -11.27
N ALA A 76 -11.10 5.84 -10.12
CA ALA A 76 -9.71 5.53 -9.91
C ALA A 76 -9.55 4.04 -9.50
N PRO A 77 -8.73 3.24 -10.20
CA PRO A 77 -8.76 1.77 -10.11
C PRO A 77 -8.26 1.22 -8.78
N TYR A 78 -7.48 1.99 -8.02
CA TYR A 78 -6.98 1.62 -6.70
C TYR A 78 -7.56 2.50 -5.58
N SER A 79 -8.66 3.22 -5.87
CA SER A 79 -9.37 4.03 -4.87
C SER A 79 -10.00 3.17 -3.78
N LEU A 80 -10.38 3.82 -2.67
CA LEU A 80 -11.13 3.14 -1.62
C LEU A 80 -12.43 2.53 -2.14
N HIS A 81 -13.15 3.20 -3.04
CA HIS A 81 -14.41 2.72 -3.62
C HIS A 81 -14.24 1.35 -4.27
N VAL A 82 -13.19 1.19 -5.08
CA VAL A 82 -12.91 -0.10 -5.74
C VAL A 82 -12.45 -1.14 -4.72
N MET A 83 -11.60 -0.76 -3.77
CA MET A 83 -11.12 -1.66 -2.71
C MET A 83 -12.27 -2.17 -1.84
N THR A 84 -13.22 -1.31 -1.45
CA THR A 84 -14.35 -1.68 -0.59
C THR A 84 -15.37 -2.52 -1.35
N SER A 85 -15.66 -2.19 -2.60
CA SER A 85 -16.55 -2.98 -3.46
C SER A 85 -16.04 -4.41 -3.65
N LEU A 86 -14.73 -4.57 -3.94
CA LEU A 86 -14.10 -5.89 -4.00
C LEU A 86 -14.08 -6.60 -2.64
N GLY A 87 -13.92 -5.85 -1.56
CA GLY A 87 -14.02 -6.35 -0.19
C GLY A 87 -15.39 -6.94 0.12
N GLN A 88 -16.47 -6.25 -0.24
CA GLN A 88 -17.85 -6.74 -0.09
C GLN A 88 -18.08 -8.04 -0.87
N ALA A 89 -17.54 -8.14 -2.10
CA ALA A 89 -17.57 -9.37 -2.88
C ALA A 89 -16.79 -10.54 -2.23
N THR A 90 -16.02 -10.29 -1.17
CA THR A 90 -15.34 -11.30 -0.34
C THR A 90 -15.91 -11.45 1.06
N GLY A 91 -17.06 -10.84 1.34
CA GLY A 91 -17.73 -10.90 2.63
C GLY A 91 -17.22 -9.90 3.68
N LYS A 92 -16.48 -8.86 3.27
CA LYS A 92 -16.08 -7.75 4.15
C LYS A 92 -17.02 -6.57 4.00
N ASN A 93 -17.66 -6.14 5.09
CA ASN A 93 -18.55 -4.99 5.05
C ASN A 93 -17.76 -3.68 4.94
N ILE A 94 -18.37 -2.64 4.36
CA ILE A 94 -17.83 -1.28 4.41
C ILE A 94 -17.77 -0.84 5.88
N GLY A 95 -16.66 -0.23 6.29
CA GLY A 95 -16.43 0.11 7.71
C GLY A 95 -15.71 -0.97 8.51
N GLU A 96 -15.58 -2.20 7.98
CA GLU A 96 -14.87 -3.27 8.68
C GLU A 96 -13.35 -3.14 8.53
N TRP A 97 -12.62 -3.51 9.57
CA TRP A 97 -11.16 -3.56 9.52
C TRP A 97 -10.63 -4.77 8.72
N TYR A 98 -9.52 -4.54 8.02
CA TYR A 98 -8.82 -5.55 7.22
C TYR A 98 -7.47 -5.86 7.88
N GLY A 99 -7.12 -7.15 7.95
CA GLY A 99 -5.75 -7.55 8.31
C GLY A 99 -4.80 -7.60 7.11
N PRO A 100 -3.48 -7.74 7.34
CA PRO A 100 -2.48 -7.78 6.26
C PRO A 100 -2.76 -8.89 5.23
N ASN A 101 -3.20 -10.07 5.67
CA ASN A 101 -3.57 -11.18 4.78
C ASN A 101 -4.76 -10.83 3.87
N THR A 102 -5.81 -10.23 4.43
CA THR A 102 -7.00 -9.85 3.67
C THR A 102 -6.66 -8.81 2.61
N VAL A 103 -5.87 -7.78 2.96
CA VAL A 103 -5.45 -6.77 1.98
C VAL A 103 -4.50 -7.33 0.92
N ALA A 104 -3.61 -8.28 1.26
CA ALA A 104 -2.77 -8.94 0.27
C ALA A 104 -3.60 -9.68 -0.80
N HIS A 105 -4.63 -10.43 -0.39
CA HIS A 105 -5.55 -11.08 -1.32
C HIS A 105 -6.44 -10.10 -2.08
N LEU A 106 -6.80 -8.97 -1.48
CA LEU A 106 -7.52 -7.89 -2.15
C LEU A 106 -6.68 -7.27 -3.27
N ILE A 107 -5.40 -6.95 -3.01
CA ILE A 107 -4.44 -6.45 -4.02
C ILE A 107 -4.29 -7.43 -5.19
N ARG A 108 -4.26 -8.74 -4.91
CA ARG A 108 -4.24 -9.77 -5.96
C ARG A 108 -5.44 -9.67 -6.91
N ARG A 109 -6.62 -9.30 -6.41
CA ARG A 109 -7.84 -9.13 -7.21
C ARG A 109 -7.89 -7.78 -7.93
N LEU A 110 -7.47 -6.69 -7.27
CA LEU A 110 -7.44 -5.32 -7.82
C LEU A 110 -6.66 -5.21 -9.14
N ARG A 111 -5.61 -6.02 -9.30
CA ARG A 111 -4.78 -6.09 -10.51
C ARG A 111 -5.59 -6.24 -11.82
N ALA A 112 -6.80 -6.80 -11.77
CA ALA A 112 -7.61 -7.00 -12.98
C ALA A 112 -8.07 -5.70 -13.66
N ASN A 113 -8.00 -4.55 -12.98
CA ASN A 113 -8.68 -3.34 -13.39
C ASN A 113 -7.79 -2.25 -14.03
N GLU A 114 -6.47 -2.46 -14.20
CA GLU A 114 -5.57 -1.45 -14.78
C GLU A 114 -4.53 -2.08 -15.73
N GLU A 115 -4.55 -1.68 -17.00
CA GLU A 115 -3.69 -2.27 -18.05
C GLU A 115 -2.34 -1.57 -18.20
N TRP A 116 -2.25 -0.28 -17.85
CA TRP A 116 -1.05 0.53 -18.08
C TRP A 116 0.19 -0.01 -17.39
N SER A 117 0.06 -0.40 -16.12
CA SER A 117 1.12 -1.00 -15.33
C SER A 117 0.81 -2.48 -15.08
N SER A 118 1.12 -3.32 -16.06
CA SER A 118 0.82 -4.75 -15.98
C SER A 118 1.87 -5.49 -15.14
N PHE A 119 1.53 -5.86 -13.90
CA PHE A 119 2.32 -6.76 -13.05
C PHE A 119 1.54 -8.05 -12.68
N ALA A 120 2.23 -9.07 -12.21
CA ALA A 120 1.69 -10.27 -11.61
C ALA A 120 1.64 -10.11 -10.09
N VAL A 121 0.69 -10.75 -9.41
CA VAL A 121 0.61 -10.74 -7.94
C VAL A 121 0.58 -12.18 -7.44
N SER A 122 1.50 -12.51 -6.54
CA SER A 122 1.51 -13.80 -5.84
C SER A 122 1.32 -13.57 -4.35
N VAL A 123 0.44 -14.36 -3.74
CA VAL A 123 0.20 -14.38 -2.29
C VAL A 123 0.34 -15.83 -1.84
N PRO A 124 1.56 -16.28 -1.50
CA PRO A 124 1.78 -17.62 -0.98
C PRO A 124 0.97 -17.89 0.29
N ILE A 125 0.54 -19.14 0.42
CA ILE A 125 -0.29 -19.61 1.55
C ILE A 125 0.59 -20.47 2.45
N ASN A 126 0.30 -20.51 3.75
CA ASN A 126 1.01 -21.33 4.74
C ASN A 126 2.53 -21.06 4.83
N ASN A 127 2.96 -19.83 4.53
CA ASN A 127 4.37 -19.43 4.54
C ASN A 127 5.28 -20.22 3.58
N VAL A 128 4.70 -20.93 2.60
CA VAL A 128 5.44 -21.72 1.61
C VAL A 128 5.27 -21.11 0.23
N MET A 129 6.39 -20.70 -0.37
CA MET A 129 6.42 -20.23 -1.76
C MET A 129 6.90 -21.36 -2.68
N ILE A 130 6.04 -21.77 -3.61
CA ILE A 130 6.41 -22.72 -4.67
C ILE A 130 7.00 -21.91 -5.83
N VAL A 131 8.32 -21.98 -5.98
CA VAL A 131 9.09 -21.16 -6.94
C VAL A 131 8.57 -21.30 -8.37
N ASP A 132 8.31 -22.52 -8.83
CA ASP A 132 7.86 -22.76 -10.20
C ASP A 132 6.46 -22.20 -10.48
N GLN A 133 5.54 -22.31 -9.52
CA GLN A 133 4.20 -21.73 -9.63
C GLN A 133 4.27 -20.20 -9.64
N THR A 134 5.07 -19.59 -8.75
CA THR A 134 5.27 -18.14 -8.73
C THR A 134 5.94 -17.63 -10.02
N ARG A 135 6.89 -18.38 -10.57
CA ARG A 135 7.51 -18.06 -11.86
C ARG A 135 6.52 -18.16 -13.02
N ALA A 136 5.63 -19.15 -13.01
CA ALA A 136 4.62 -19.32 -14.05
C ALA A 136 3.66 -18.12 -14.13
N LEU A 137 3.36 -17.45 -13.01
CA LEU A 137 2.53 -16.24 -13.00
C LEU A 137 3.18 -15.05 -13.73
N SER A 138 4.50 -15.04 -13.84
CA SER A 138 5.28 -13.93 -14.39
C SER A 138 5.83 -14.23 -15.79
N LYS A 139 5.93 -15.50 -16.19
CA LYS A 139 6.33 -15.87 -17.55
C LYS A 139 5.19 -15.60 -18.52
N LYS A 140 5.45 -14.76 -19.54
CA LYS A 140 4.52 -14.55 -20.65
C LYS A 140 4.74 -15.59 -21.76
N SER A 141 3.79 -15.68 -22.69
CA SER A 141 3.85 -16.58 -23.85
C SER A 141 5.03 -16.29 -24.78
N ASP A 142 5.44 -15.03 -24.87
CA ASP A 142 6.61 -14.58 -25.63
C ASP A 142 7.96 -14.84 -24.92
N GLY A 143 7.95 -15.47 -23.74
CA GLY A 143 9.13 -15.73 -22.93
C GLY A 143 9.60 -14.55 -22.08
N SER A 144 8.99 -13.36 -22.22
CA SER A 144 9.35 -12.20 -21.41
C SER A 144 8.84 -12.32 -19.97
N TRP A 145 9.48 -11.58 -19.06
CA TRP A 145 9.12 -11.55 -17.65
C TRP A 145 8.19 -10.38 -17.34
N LYS A 146 7.02 -10.70 -16.80
CA LYS A 146 6.10 -9.73 -16.21
C LYS A 146 6.56 -9.37 -14.80
N PRO A 147 6.66 -8.07 -14.45
CA PRO A 147 6.98 -7.66 -13.07
C PRO A 147 6.11 -8.38 -12.04
N LEU A 148 6.68 -8.78 -10.92
CA LEU A 148 6.02 -9.60 -9.90
C LEU A 148 5.95 -8.83 -8.58
N LEU A 149 4.75 -8.75 -8.02
CA LEU A 149 4.50 -8.33 -6.65
C LEU A 149 4.24 -9.57 -5.79
N LEU A 150 5.17 -9.88 -4.88
CA LEU A 150 5.09 -11.02 -3.98
C LEU A 150 4.67 -10.54 -2.59
N LEU A 151 3.48 -10.90 -2.12
CA LEU A 151 3.02 -10.55 -0.77
C LEU A 151 3.07 -11.79 0.11
N LEU A 152 3.80 -11.73 1.22
CA LEU A 152 3.97 -12.80 2.19
C LEU A 152 3.29 -12.43 3.51
N PRO A 153 2.00 -12.76 3.71
CA PRO A 153 1.35 -12.66 5.01
C PRO A 153 2.02 -13.61 6.01
N LEU A 154 2.36 -13.11 7.18
CA LEU A 154 3.07 -13.85 8.23
C LEU A 154 2.46 -13.55 9.60
N ARG A 155 2.59 -14.51 10.52
CA ARG A 155 2.32 -14.33 11.95
C ARG A 155 3.59 -14.64 12.72
N LEU A 156 4.24 -13.63 13.29
CA LEU A 156 5.57 -13.71 13.91
C LEU A 156 5.54 -13.80 15.44
N GLY A 157 4.41 -14.24 16.00
CA GLY A 157 4.18 -14.36 17.43
C GLY A 157 2.70 -14.57 17.74
N VAL A 158 2.40 -14.87 19.01
CA VAL A 158 1.01 -15.10 19.45
C VAL A 158 0.34 -13.76 19.74
N ASP A 159 0.76 -13.04 20.78
CA ASP A 159 0.18 -11.73 21.13
C ASP A 159 1.12 -10.57 20.77
N THR A 160 2.42 -10.78 20.97
CA THR A 160 3.49 -9.83 20.64
C THR A 160 4.43 -10.43 19.61
N LEU A 161 5.20 -9.57 18.94
CA LEU A 161 6.32 -10.02 18.10
C LEU A 161 7.30 -10.86 18.93
N ASN A 162 7.74 -12.00 18.40
CA ASN A 162 8.84 -12.75 18.96
C ASN A 162 10.19 -12.15 18.50
N ASP A 163 11.03 -11.74 19.45
CA ASP A 163 12.27 -11.01 19.20
C ASP A 163 13.27 -11.74 18.31
N ILE A 164 13.18 -13.07 18.21
CA ILE A 164 14.02 -13.87 17.29
C ILE A 164 13.87 -13.42 15.83
N TYR A 165 12.73 -12.82 15.47
CA TYR A 165 12.45 -12.37 14.10
C TYR A 165 12.93 -10.95 13.81
N ILE A 166 13.32 -10.16 14.82
CA ILE A 166 13.70 -8.75 14.63
C ILE A 166 14.87 -8.62 13.66
N GLU A 167 15.91 -9.44 13.80
CA GLU A 167 17.06 -9.40 12.89
C GLU A 167 16.69 -9.83 11.46
N THR A 168 15.74 -10.75 11.30
CA THR A 168 15.21 -11.13 9.98
C THR A 168 14.45 -9.97 9.34
N LEU A 169 13.62 -9.25 10.11
CA LEU A 169 12.91 -8.05 9.64
C LEU A 169 13.87 -6.93 9.24
N LYS A 170 14.96 -6.73 9.99
CA LYS A 170 16.01 -5.77 9.61
C LYS A 170 16.68 -6.17 8.31
N ARG A 171 17.06 -7.45 8.16
CA ARG A 171 17.66 -7.98 6.91
C ARG A 171 16.75 -7.78 5.71
N PHE A 172 15.44 -7.97 5.89
CA PHE A 172 14.47 -7.70 4.83
C PHE A 172 14.55 -6.27 4.28
N PHE A 173 14.70 -5.25 5.13
CA PHE A 173 14.81 -3.86 4.66
C PHE A 173 16.08 -3.57 3.84
N HIS A 174 17.09 -4.46 3.86
CA HIS A 174 18.29 -4.35 3.02
C HIS A 174 18.12 -4.99 1.64
N VAL A 175 17.07 -5.79 1.44
CA VAL A 175 16.80 -6.44 0.15
C VAL A 175 16.43 -5.36 -0.88
N PRO A 176 17.13 -5.28 -2.04
CA PRO A 176 16.85 -4.27 -3.07
C PRO A 176 15.43 -4.32 -3.64
N GLN A 177 14.82 -5.49 -3.60
CA GLN A 177 13.47 -5.74 -4.08
C GLN A 177 12.42 -5.37 -3.02
N GLY A 178 12.77 -5.39 -1.72
CA GLY A 178 11.87 -5.14 -0.61
C GLY A 178 11.14 -3.80 -0.69
N LEU A 179 9.81 -3.82 -0.78
CA LEU A 179 8.99 -2.60 -0.86
C LEU A 179 8.68 -2.01 0.53
N GLY A 180 8.50 -2.89 1.51
CA GLY A 180 8.11 -2.57 2.88
C GLY A 180 7.28 -3.69 3.50
N ILE A 181 6.69 -3.40 4.65
CA ILE A 181 5.87 -4.35 5.41
C ILE A 181 4.54 -3.68 5.77
N LEU A 182 3.43 -4.36 5.51
CA LEU A 182 2.13 -4.02 6.12
C LEU A 182 2.08 -4.61 7.51
N GLY A 183 1.70 -3.84 8.52
CA GLY A 183 1.55 -4.38 9.87
C GLY A 183 0.68 -3.50 10.75
N GLY A 184 0.63 -3.83 12.03
CA GLY A 184 -0.11 -3.08 13.04
C GLY A 184 -1.39 -3.78 13.49
N ALA A 185 -1.81 -3.41 14.70
CA ALA A 185 -2.99 -3.97 15.36
C ALA A 185 -4.29 -3.47 14.69
N PRO A 186 -5.46 -4.06 15.02
CA PRO A 186 -6.75 -3.56 14.57
C PRO A 186 -6.90 -2.04 14.76
N SER A 187 -7.32 -1.36 13.70
CA SER A 187 -7.44 0.12 13.61
C SER A 187 -6.17 0.93 13.90
N LYS A 188 -4.99 0.28 13.85
CA LYS A 188 -3.66 0.89 14.07
C LYS A 188 -2.66 0.39 13.01
N ALA A 189 -3.11 0.26 11.77
CA ALA A 189 -2.29 -0.26 10.67
C ALA A 189 -1.23 0.76 10.24
N LEU A 190 -0.02 0.28 9.93
CA LEU A 190 1.14 1.09 9.53
C LEU A 190 1.82 0.46 8.31
N PHE A 191 2.41 1.30 7.45
CA PHE A 191 3.28 0.84 6.37
C PHE A 191 4.75 1.06 6.77
N LEU A 192 5.45 -0.03 7.08
CA LEU A 192 6.84 0.00 7.56
C LEU A 192 7.80 0.07 6.36
N ILE A 193 8.72 1.02 6.38
CA ILE A 193 9.52 1.39 5.20
C ILE A 193 11.04 1.29 5.42
N GLY A 194 11.47 1.03 6.65
CA GLY A 194 12.89 0.93 7.01
C GLY A 194 13.06 0.85 8.53
N TYR A 195 14.28 1.05 9.01
CA TYR A 195 14.57 1.05 10.45
C TYR A 195 15.82 1.86 10.77
N VAL A 196 15.98 2.23 12.05
CA VAL A 196 17.19 2.83 12.62
C VAL A 196 17.42 2.22 14.00
N GLY A 197 18.56 1.56 14.21
CA GLY A 197 18.85 0.89 15.48
C GLY A 197 17.82 -0.22 15.80
N GLN A 198 17.05 -0.04 16.87
CA GLN A 198 15.96 -0.95 17.29
C GLN A 198 14.56 -0.40 16.98
N ASP A 199 14.48 0.71 16.25
CA ASP A 199 13.22 1.32 15.89
C ASP A 199 12.90 1.10 14.41
N VAL A 200 11.67 0.69 14.12
CA VAL A 200 11.13 0.62 12.77
C VAL A 200 10.60 2.00 12.36
N LEU A 201 10.85 2.39 11.11
CA LEU A 201 10.33 3.59 10.47
C LEU A 201 9.07 3.25 9.68
N TYR A 202 8.06 4.13 9.73
CA TYR A 202 6.78 3.86 9.10
C TYR A 202 6.09 5.10 8.55
N LEU A 203 5.17 4.89 7.61
CA LEU A 203 4.17 5.84 7.17
C LEU A 203 2.85 5.54 7.88
N ASP A 204 2.27 6.56 8.48
CA ASP A 204 1.09 6.47 9.34
C ASP A 204 -0.14 7.04 8.61
N PRO A 205 -1.18 6.24 8.33
CA PRO A 205 -2.38 6.72 7.64
C PRO A 205 -3.37 7.48 8.55
N HIS A 206 -3.15 7.56 9.87
CA HIS A 206 -4.14 8.04 10.84
C HIS A 206 -4.27 9.57 10.94
N THR A 207 -4.17 10.26 9.81
CA THR A 207 -4.49 11.68 9.68
C THR A 207 -5.64 11.84 8.69
N THR A 208 -6.71 12.55 9.06
CA THR A 208 -7.83 12.79 8.14
C THR A 208 -7.59 14.07 7.35
N GLN A 209 -7.53 13.94 6.03
CA GLN A 209 -7.39 15.03 5.07
C GLN A 209 -8.65 15.12 4.20
N ASP A 210 -8.89 16.22 3.49
CA ASP A 210 -10.01 16.31 2.55
C ASP A 210 -9.66 15.53 1.27
N SER A 211 -10.66 14.96 0.60
CA SER A 211 -10.50 14.37 -0.72
C SER A 211 -10.09 15.45 -1.72
N VAL A 212 -9.07 15.18 -2.51
CA VAL A 212 -8.48 16.12 -3.48
C VAL A 212 -8.18 15.43 -4.80
N SER A 213 -7.96 16.22 -5.85
CA SER A 213 -7.42 15.73 -7.12
C SER A 213 -6.15 16.50 -7.46
N VAL A 214 -5.12 15.78 -7.92
CA VAL A 214 -3.83 16.40 -8.27
C VAL A 214 -3.77 16.89 -9.72
N GLY A 215 -4.74 16.50 -10.54
CA GLY A 215 -4.87 16.93 -11.94
C GLY A 215 -3.54 16.89 -12.71
N ARG A 216 -3.16 18.03 -13.30
CA ARG A 216 -1.87 18.23 -14.01
C ARG A 216 -0.92 19.19 -13.29
N LYS A 217 -1.27 19.63 -12.07
CA LYS A 217 -0.59 20.69 -11.31
C LYS A 217 -0.55 22.04 -12.03
N GLU A 218 -1.58 22.33 -12.84
CA GLU A 218 -1.76 23.59 -13.55
C GLU A 218 -2.27 24.70 -12.62
N THR A 219 -3.02 24.35 -11.56
CA THR A 219 -3.54 25.32 -10.58
C THR A 219 -2.84 25.23 -9.22
N SER A 220 -3.00 26.27 -8.40
CA SER A 220 -2.47 26.27 -7.03
C SER A 220 -3.14 25.20 -6.16
N GLU A 221 -4.43 24.92 -6.38
CA GLU A 221 -5.17 23.88 -5.66
C GLU A 221 -4.62 22.49 -5.96
N GLU A 222 -4.33 22.18 -7.22
CA GLU A 222 -3.71 20.92 -7.63
C GLU A 222 -2.30 20.75 -7.07
N GLN A 223 -1.52 21.83 -7.02
CA GLN A 223 -0.21 21.83 -6.40
C GLN A 223 -0.28 21.57 -4.90
N GLN A 224 -1.23 22.19 -4.19
CA GLN A 224 -1.47 21.93 -2.77
C GLN A 224 -2.01 20.51 -2.52
N ALA A 225 -2.86 19.99 -3.41
CA ALA A 225 -3.35 18.62 -3.36
C ALA A 225 -2.19 17.62 -3.38
N ASP A 226 -1.21 17.79 -4.28
CA ASP A 226 -0.03 16.93 -4.39
C ASP A 226 0.77 16.86 -3.07
N LEU A 227 0.92 17.99 -2.36
CA LEU A 227 1.63 18.04 -1.08
C LEU A 227 1.00 17.13 -0.01
N THR A 228 -0.32 16.91 -0.07
CA THR A 228 -1.03 16.06 0.89
C THR A 228 -0.70 14.57 0.73
N TYR A 229 -0.10 14.18 -0.40
CA TYR A 229 0.36 12.82 -0.70
C TYR A 229 1.82 12.58 -0.31
N HIS A 230 2.50 13.51 0.37
CA HIS A 230 3.89 13.33 0.79
C HIS A 230 4.08 13.64 2.27
N CYS A 231 4.57 12.64 3.01
CA CYS A 231 4.75 12.77 4.44
C CYS A 231 6.02 13.56 4.78
N ARG A 232 5.87 14.69 5.49
CA ARG A 232 7.00 15.56 5.88
C ARG A 232 7.86 14.99 7.01
N CYS A 233 7.30 14.11 7.84
CA CYS A 233 7.99 13.53 8.99
C CYS A 233 7.73 12.02 9.03
N THR A 234 8.80 11.23 9.10
CA THR A 234 8.68 9.77 9.21
C THR A 234 8.80 9.37 10.69
N PRO A 235 7.70 9.00 11.36
CA PRO A 235 7.74 8.53 12.74
C PRO A 235 8.47 7.18 12.87
N ARG A 236 8.80 6.84 14.11
CA ARG A 236 9.50 5.60 14.47
C ARG A 236 8.94 4.99 15.75
N MET A 237 9.07 3.68 15.88
CA MET A 237 8.73 2.96 17.13
C MET A 237 9.62 1.73 17.30
N PRO A 238 9.84 1.25 18.54
CA PRO A 238 10.57 0.01 18.79
C PRO A 238 9.95 -1.20 18.07
N PHE A 239 10.78 -2.08 17.51
CA PHE A 239 10.30 -3.33 16.86
C PHE A 239 9.41 -4.17 17.77
N ILE A 240 9.72 -4.26 19.07
CA ILE A 240 8.95 -5.03 20.06
C ILE A 240 7.47 -4.59 20.17
N ARG A 241 7.15 -3.36 19.74
CA ARG A 241 5.77 -2.84 19.74
C ARG A 241 4.98 -3.20 18.49
N LEU A 242 5.59 -3.88 17.53
CA LEU A 242 4.88 -4.34 16.33
C LEU A 242 3.89 -5.46 16.68
N ASP A 243 2.70 -5.37 16.08
CA ASP A 243 1.78 -6.49 16.05
C ASP A 243 2.42 -7.67 15.27
N PRO A 244 2.28 -8.92 15.75
CA PRO A 244 2.87 -10.06 15.07
C PRO A 244 2.21 -10.40 13.73
N SER A 245 1.03 -9.84 13.39
CA SER A 245 0.39 -9.97 12.08
C SER A 245 0.99 -8.98 11.08
N ILE A 246 1.66 -9.49 10.05
CA ILE A 246 2.27 -8.65 9.02
C ILE A 246 2.07 -9.22 7.61
N ALA A 247 2.35 -8.42 6.59
CA ALA A 247 2.60 -8.89 5.24
C ALA A 247 3.86 -8.24 4.68
N MET A 248 4.87 -9.05 4.37
CA MET A 248 6.14 -8.60 3.80
C MET A 248 6.07 -8.62 2.27
N VAL A 249 6.71 -7.66 1.61
CA VAL A 249 6.83 -7.64 0.14
C VAL A 249 8.29 -7.63 -0.27
N PRO A 250 8.89 -8.81 -0.43
CA PRO A 250 10.29 -8.96 -0.83
C PRO A 250 10.54 -8.59 -2.28
#